data_AF-A0A522TFV2-F1
#
_entry.id   AF-A0A522TFV2-F1
#
_cell.length_a   1.000
_cell.length_b   1.000
_cell.length_c   1.000
_cell.angle_alpha   90.00
_cell.angle_beta   90.00
_cell.angle_gamma   90.00
#
_symmetry.space_group_name_H-M   'P 1'
#
loop_
_entity.id
_entity.type
_entity.pdbx_description
1 polymer ?
#
loop_
_entity_poly.entity_id
_entity_poly.type
_entity_poly.pdbx_seq_one_letter_code
_entity_poly.pdbx_strand_id
1 'polypeptide(L)'
;MIATQQEAFDAILAHHEALNEDVRLRVQFINSKVANNEAAQSEKADLISYLNSEVVPHAIAEEHTLYKVAVDRLGLSDLIAEMTSEHRVLVGEIAALSNASSDNEAVEHAARFASLFSQHVSKENELILPKLLDSPEVDLTEALAEMHELFEAAKKASSTKADDIDVAAVLVSLLLDATRELAKAGQRDQAARITASAWASLEAQRPELANKTTTALHRLVNSRNSEPVTLSTSRNARIDRELDVRSLAPAQRHSEIFAAYRKLEPGNGFLLINDHDPKPLQYQFEAEYTGQFTWDYLESGPKTWRVRIGRPVPAS
;
A
#
# COMPACT_ATOMS: atom_id res chain seq x y z
N MET A 1 19.08 -6.85 41.15
CA MET A 1 19.00 -5.57 41.88
C MET A 1 17.76 -4.88 41.35
N ILE A 2 16.90 -4.35 42.22
CA ILE A 2 15.77 -3.52 41.77
C ILE A 2 16.41 -2.21 41.29
N ALA A 3 16.16 -1.81 40.05
CA ALA A 3 16.71 -0.56 39.51
C ALA A 3 16.17 0.62 40.33
N THR A 4 17.00 1.62 40.56
CA THR A 4 16.61 2.86 41.25
C THR A 4 15.85 3.79 40.32
N GLN A 5 15.14 4.79 40.87
CA GLN A 5 14.49 5.84 40.09
C GLN A 5 15.48 6.58 39.18
N GLN A 6 16.69 6.87 39.68
CA GLN A 6 17.75 7.51 38.90
C GLN A 6 18.25 6.62 37.77
N GLU A 7 18.44 5.31 38.01
CA GLU A 7 18.85 4.37 36.96
C GLU A 7 17.76 4.24 35.87
N ALA A 8 16.47 4.28 36.24
CA ALA A 8 15.38 4.29 35.27
C ALA A 8 15.37 5.58 34.43
N PHE A 9 15.55 6.74 35.07
CA PHE A 9 15.68 8.03 34.39
C PHE A 9 16.85 8.04 33.41
N ASP A 10 18.03 7.61 33.86
CA ASP A 10 19.25 7.55 33.03
C ASP A 10 19.09 6.58 31.85
N ALA A 11 18.37 5.47 32.06
CA ALA A 11 18.07 4.50 31.00
C ALA A 11 17.15 5.10 29.90
N ILE A 12 16.13 5.88 30.29
CA ILE A 12 15.26 6.56 29.32
C ILE A 12 16.08 7.58 28.51
N LEU A 13 16.90 8.41 29.18
CA LEU A 13 17.77 9.36 28.47
C LEU A 13 18.72 8.68 27.50
N ALA A 14 19.34 7.57 27.91
CA ALA A 14 20.23 6.80 27.04
C ALA A 14 19.49 6.21 25.83
N HIS A 15 18.24 5.75 26.02
CA HIS A 15 17.41 5.27 24.93
C HIS A 15 17.04 6.38 23.94
N HIS A 16 16.64 7.54 24.45
CA HIS A 16 16.32 8.73 23.66
C HIS A 16 17.50 9.22 22.81
N GLU A 17 18.71 9.19 23.37
CA GLU A 17 19.93 9.50 22.63
C GLU A 17 20.18 8.47 21.51
N ALA A 18 20.02 7.18 21.81
CA ALA A 18 20.20 6.12 20.81
C ALA A 18 19.21 6.25 19.65
N LEU A 19 17.93 6.51 19.93
CA LEU A 19 16.91 6.73 18.90
C LEU A 19 17.25 7.94 18.01
N ASN A 20 17.66 9.06 18.63
CA ASN A 20 18.06 10.26 17.88
C ASN A 20 19.26 10.01 16.97
N GLU A 21 20.28 9.33 17.47
CA GLU A 21 21.48 9.02 16.71
C GLU A 21 21.20 8.10 15.51
N ASP A 22 20.40 7.06 15.70
CA ASP A 22 20.00 6.16 14.62
C ASP A 22 19.18 6.89 13.54
N VAL A 23 18.22 7.73 13.94
CA VAL A 23 17.47 8.58 12.99
C VAL A 23 18.43 9.48 12.21
N ARG A 24 19.35 10.15 12.90
CA ARG A 24 20.33 11.07 12.30
C ARG A 24 21.25 10.37 11.30
N LEU A 25 21.78 9.20 11.65
CA LEU A 25 22.67 8.42 10.79
C LEU A 25 21.96 7.98 9.51
N ARG A 26 20.72 7.49 9.62
CA ARG A 26 19.91 7.07 8.47
C ARG A 26 19.59 8.21 7.53
N VAL A 27 19.23 9.38 8.06
CA VAL A 27 19.02 10.60 7.28
C VAL A 27 20.33 11.03 6.58
N GLN A 28 21.47 10.93 7.26
CA GLN A 28 22.78 11.24 6.69
C GLN A 28 23.13 10.33 5.50
N PHE A 29 22.76 9.04 5.57
CA PHE A 29 22.98 8.11 4.45
C PHE A 29 22.13 8.49 3.22
N ILE A 30 20.86 8.82 3.40
CA ILE A 30 19.99 9.32 2.31
C ILE A 30 20.62 10.57 1.69
N ASN A 31 20.99 11.55 2.51
CA ASN A 31 21.60 12.79 2.04
C ASN A 31 22.89 12.55 1.25
N SER A 32 23.72 11.61 1.72
CA SER A 32 24.99 11.27 1.07
C SER A 32 24.78 10.62 -0.30
N LYS A 33 23.78 9.74 -0.43
CA LYS A 33 23.40 9.13 -1.72
C LYS A 33 22.96 10.19 -2.72
N VAL A 34 22.03 11.05 -2.31
CA VAL A 34 21.50 12.12 -3.18
C VAL A 34 22.58 13.12 -3.56
N ALA A 35 23.47 13.51 -2.64
CA ALA A 35 24.60 14.41 -2.93
C ALA A 35 25.56 13.83 -3.97
N ASN A 36 25.70 12.50 -4.02
CA ASN A 36 26.52 11.80 -5.01
C ASN A 36 25.78 11.49 -6.33
N ASN A 37 24.52 11.93 -6.48
CA ASN A 37 23.62 11.59 -7.59
C ASN A 37 23.34 10.07 -7.70
N GLU A 38 23.32 9.37 -6.57
CA GLU A 38 22.94 7.97 -6.47
C GLU A 38 21.47 7.84 -6.01
N ALA A 39 20.78 6.79 -6.45
CA ALA A 39 19.42 6.51 -6.00
C ALA A 39 19.42 6.12 -4.51
N ALA A 40 18.56 6.75 -3.71
CA ALA A 40 18.48 6.55 -2.25
C ALA A 40 17.30 5.66 -1.81
N GLN A 41 16.74 4.87 -2.73
CA GLN A 41 15.51 4.09 -2.48
C GLN A 41 15.67 3.09 -1.32
N SER A 42 16.83 2.43 -1.20
CA SER A 42 17.10 1.46 -0.15
C SER A 42 17.23 2.14 1.21
N GLU A 43 17.95 3.26 1.28
CA GLU A 43 18.19 4.04 2.49
C GLU A 43 16.90 4.70 2.99
N LYS A 44 16.06 5.17 2.07
CA LYS A 44 14.69 5.64 2.38
C LYS A 44 13.86 4.51 3.01
N ALA A 45 13.84 3.32 2.41
CA ALA A 45 13.08 2.19 2.91
C ALA A 45 13.56 1.75 4.31
N ASP A 46 14.86 1.76 4.53
CA ASP A 46 15.52 1.43 5.79
C ASP A 46 15.20 2.46 6.89
N LEU A 47 15.20 3.76 6.59
CA LEU A 47 14.71 4.80 7.51
C LEU A 47 13.24 4.57 7.86
N ILE A 48 12.36 4.41 6.87
CA ILE A 48 10.91 4.19 7.12
C ILE A 48 10.69 2.93 7.97
N SER A 49 11.44 1.85 7.71
CA SER A 49 11.36 0.63 8.49
C SER A 49 11.70 0.89 9.95
N TYR A 50 12.83 1.56 10.20
CA TYR A 50 13.28 1.90 11.56
C TYR A 50 12.29 2.79 12.31
N LEU A 51 11.76 3.83 11.65
CA LEU A 51 10.79 4.73 12.28
C LEU A 51 9.51 3.99 12.70
N ASN A 52 9.05 3.03 11.90
CA ASN A 52 7.86 2.24 12.22
C ASN A 52 8.10 1.11 13.23
N SER A 53 9.34 0.60 13.34
CA SER A 53 9.64 -0.52 14.24
C SER A 53 10.18 -0.09 15.60
N GLU A 54 10.84 1.06 15.69
CA GLU A 54 11.43 1.55 16.94
C GLU A 54 10.76 2.86 17.40
N VAL A 55 10.72 3.92 16.57
CA VAL A 55 10.28 5.25 17.03
C VAL A 55 8.78 5.33 17.32
N VAL A 56 7.93 4.84 16.40
CA VAL A 56 6.46 4.89 16.59
C VAL A 56 6.01 4.01 17.76
N PRO A 57 6.47 2.75 17.90
CA PRO A 57 6.13 1.94 19.06
C PRO A 57 6.62 2.54 20.38
N HIS A 58 7.79 3.19 20.40
CA HIS A 58 8.30 3.93 21.57
C HIS A 58 7.34 5.05 21.98
N ALA A 59 6.98 5.93 21.05
CA ALA A 59 6.03 7.04 21.29
C ALA A 59 4.66 6.55 21.81
N ILE A 60 4.15 5.44 21.28
CA ILE A 60 2.91 4.82 21.75
C ILE A 60 3.08 4.27 23.18
N ALA A 61 4.23 3.66 23.49
CA ALA A 61 4.48 3.14 24.82
C ALA A 61 4.51 4.28 25.86
N GLU A 62 5.17 5.41 25.56
CA GLU A 62 5.18 6.60 26.41
C GLU A 62 3.77 7.15 26.68
N GLU A 63 2.91 7.21 25.65
CA GLU A 63 1.52 7.64 25.79
C GLU A 63 0.73 6.79 26.81
N HIS A 64 0.98 5.47 26.82
CA HIS A 64 0.27 4.54 27.69
C HIS A 64 0.88 4.42 29.08
N THR A 65 2.12 4.85 29.27
CA THR A 65 2.85 4.75 30.55
C THR A 65 3.21 6.13 31.10
N LEU A 66 4.35 6.71 30.70
CA LEU A 66 4.91 7.94 31.26
C LEU A 66 3.93 9.11 31.18
N TYR A 67 3.28 9.30 30.04
CA TYR A 67 2.34 10.40 29.82
C TYR A 67 1.05 10.21 30.60
N LYS A 68 0.57 8.96 30.69
CA LYS A 68 -0.58 8.63 31.53
C LYS A 68 -0.31 8.99 32.99
N VAL A 69 0.85 8.63 33.52
CA VAL A 69 1.26 8.96 34.89
C VAL A 69 1.44 10.47 35.07
N ALA A 70 2.04 11.16 34.09
CA ALA A 70 2.19 12.61 34.09
C ALA A 70 0.85 13.37 34.14
N VAL A 71 -0.17 12.88 33.43
CA VAL A 71 -1.53 13.44 33.49
C VAL A 71 -2.19 13.12 34.82
N ASP A 72 -2.22 11.84 35.20
CA ASP A 72 -3.01 11.35 36.33
C ASP A 72 -2.46 11.83 37.69
N ARG A 73 -1.14 12.04 37.80
CA ARG A 73 -0.46 12.37 39.07
C ARG A 73 0.11 13.78 39.14
N LEU A 74 0.55 14.36 38.01
CA LEU A 74 1.29 15.63 38.01
C LEU A 74 0.50 16.79 37.37
N GLY A 75 -0.70 16.54 36.85
CA GLY A 75 -1.55 17.58 36.25
C GLY A 75 -0.98 18.19 34.96
N LEU A 76 -0.12 17.46 34.23
CA LEU A 76 0.55 17.95 33.02
C LEU A 76 -0.32 17.84 31.75
N SER A 77 -1.64 17.93 31.87
CA SER A 77 -2.59 17.63 30.78
C SER A 77 -2.35 18.44 29.50
N ASP A 78 -2.11 19.75 29.63
CA ASP A 78 -1.92 20.61 28.45
C ASP A 78 -0.59 20.31 27.73
N LEU A 79 0.48 20.07 28.48
CA LEU A 79 1.79 19.70 27.93
C LEU A 79 1.72 18.34 27.24
N ILE A 80 1.11 17.34 27.87
CA ILE A 80 0.96 16.01 27.26
C ILE A 80 0.08 16.06 26.00
N ALA A 81 -0.96 16.88 25.98
CA ALA A 81 -1.77 17.08 24.78
C ALA A 81 -0.96 17.69 23.62
N GLU A 82 0.00 18.58 23.90
CA GLU A 82 0.97 19.08 22.92
C GLU A 82 1.87 17.95 22.41
N MET A 83 2.49 17.18 23.32
CA MET A 83 3.39 16.07 22.95
C MET A 83 2.69 15.00 22.08
N THR A 84 1.49 14.56 22.45
CA THR A 84 0.71 13.62 21.64
C THR A 84 0.29 14.24 20.29
N SER A 85 0.16 15.56 20.20
CA SER A 85 -0.06 16.23 18.92
C SER A 85 1.19 16.22 18.04
N GLU A 86 2.38 16.36 18.63
CA GLU A 86 3.64 16.23 17.91
C GLU A 86 3.87 14.81 17.39
N HIS A 87 3.50 13.77 18.14
CA HIS A 87 3.50 12.38 17.63
C HIS A 87 2.71 12.25 16.33
N ARG A 88 1.52 12.87 16.25
CA ARG A 88 0.72 12.86 15.02
C ARG A 88 1.41 13.58 13.86
N VAL A 89 2.14 14.67 14.13
CA VAL A 89 2.93 15.39 13.11
C VAL A 89 4.10 14.52 12.63
N LEU A 90 4.82 13.86 13.55
CA LEU A 90 5.90 12.93 13.21
C LEU A 90 5.42 11.78 12.32
N VAL A 91 4.29 11.15 12.66
CA VAL A 91 3.67 10.11 11.81
C VAL A 91 3.27 10.67 10.44
N GLY A 92 2.80 11.91 10.37
CA GLY A 92 2.53 12.61 9.12
C GLY A 92 3.76 12.75 8.23
N GLU A 93 4.91 13.12 8.80
CA GLU A 93 6.18 13.21 8.06
C GLU A 93 6.68 11.84 7.58
N ILE A 94 6.45 10.75 8.33
CA ILE A 94 6.75 9.37 7.87
C ILE A 94 5.92 9.05 6.61
N ALA A 95 4.63 9.39 6.62
CA ALA A 95 3.77 9.19 5.46
C ALA A 95 4.20 10.05 4.26
N ALA A 96 4.62 11.29 4.50
CA ALA A 96 5.12 12.17 3.44
C ALA A 96 6.45 11.68 2.86
N LEU A 97 7.40 11.25 3.69
CA LEU A 97 8.63 10.58 3.28
C LEU A 97 8.35 9.35 2.41
N SER A 98 7.40 8.52 2.82
CA SER A 98 6.98 7.33 2.09
C SER A 98 6.46 7.67 0.69
N ASN A 99 5.67 8.73 0.57
CA ASN A 99 5.04 9.18 -0.66
C ASN A 99 5.88 10.17 -1.50
N ALA A 100 7.09 10.52 -1.05
CA ALA A 100 7.98 11.42 -1.78
C ALA A 100 8.16 10.97 -3.24
N SER A 101 7.94 11.90 -4.18
CA SER A 101 7.97 11.70 -5.63
C SER A 101 9.39 11.77 -6.21
N SER A 102 10.37 12.20 -5.40
CA SER A 102 11.78 12.27 -5.78
C SER A 102 12.69 12.06 -4.57
N ASP A 103 13.96 11.72 -4.83
CA ASP A 103 14.96 11.55 -3.77
C ASP A 103 15.28 12.87 -3.05
N ASN A 104 15.19 14.02 -3.73
CA ASN A 104 15.32 15.33 -3.10
C ASN A 104 14.17 15.61 -2.11
N GLU A 105 12.94 15.29 -2.51
CA GLU A 105 11.77 15.42 -1.62
C GLU A 105 11.88 14.46 -0.43
N ALA A 106 12.42 13.26 -0.63
CA ALA A 106 12.70 12.32 0.45
C ALA A 106 13.73 12.87 1.45
N VAL A 107 14.81 13.49 0.97
CA VAL A 107 15.80 14.19 1.81
C VAL A 107 15.14 15.27 2.65
N GLU A 108 14.26 16.08 2.06
CA GLU A 108 13.58 17.15 2.79
C GLU A 108 12.68 16.62 3.91
N HIS A 109 11.86 15.60 3.64
CA HIS A 109 11.00 14.99 4.67
C HIS A 109 11.82 14.27 5.75
N ALA A 110 12.88 13.57 5.37
CA ALA A 110 13.78 12.91 6.32
C ALA A 110 14.45 13.93 7.26
N ALA A 111 14.93 15.06 6.73
CA ALA A 111 15.53 16.13 7.52
C ALA A 111 14.51 16.83 8.44
N ARG A 112 13.29 17.09 7.95
CA ARG A 112 12.20 17.64 8.77
C ARG A 112 11.85 16.69 9.92
N PHE A 113 11.68 15.40 9.65
CA PHE A 113 11.41 14.39 10.67
C PHE A 113 12.50 14.41 11.75
N ALA A 114 13.78 14.33 11.36
CA ALA A 114 14.89 14.29 12.31
C ALA A 114 14.94 15.54 13.21
N SER A 115 14.70 16.72 12.63
CA SER A 115 14.68 17.97 13.39
C SER A 115 13.51 18.04 14.37
N LEU A 116 12.32 17.63 13.95
CA LEU A 116 11.13 17.58 14.80
C LEU A 116 11.29 16.55 15.92
N PHE A 117 11.77 15.35 15.60
CA PHE A 117 11.96 14.28 16.57
C PHE A 117 12.99 14.65 17.64
N SER A 118 14.11 15.25 17.24
CA SER A 118 15.11 15.73 18.20
C SER A 118 14.58 16.81 19.15
N GLN A 119 13.80 17.76 18.63
CA GLN A 119 13.15 18.80 19.46
C GLN A 119 12.11 18.19 20.41
N HIS A 120 11.32 17.25 19.91
CA HIS A 120 10.32 16.54 20.68
C HIS A 120 10.96 15.77 21.86
N VAL A 121 11.99 14.97 21.59
CA VAL A 121 12.72 14.23 22.62
C VAL A 121 13.39 15.16 23.64
N SER A 122 13.93 16.30 23.21
CA SER A 122 14.49 17.31 24.12
C SER A 122 13.43 17.89 25.05
N LYS A 123 12.22 18.20 24.56
CA LYS A 123 11.10 18.64 25.40
C LYS A 123 10.74 17.60 26.46
N GLU A 124 10.69 16.32 26.09
CA GLU A 124 10.43 15.25 27.04
C GLU A 124 11.50 15.18 28.14
N ASN A 125 12.76 15.17 27.74
CA ASN A 125 13.92 15.09 28.64
C ASN A 125 14.00 16.29 29.59
N GLU A 126 13.59 17.47 29.16
CA GLU A 126 13.72 18.71 29.94
C GLU A 126 12.48 19.05 30.76
N LEU A 127 11.28 18.70 30.27
CA LEU A 127 10.02 19.20 30.84
C LEU A 127 9.20 18.12 31.55
N ILE A 128 9.33 16.84 31.14
CA ILE A 128 8.50 15.74 31.62
C ILE A 128 9.30 14.84 32.56
N LEU A 129 10.40 14.24 32.08
CA LEU A 129 11.16 13.25 32.86
C LEU A 129 11.64 13.77 34.22
N PRO A 130 12.17 15.00 34.35
CA PRO A 130 12.61 15.50 35.66
C PRO A 130 11.44 15.59 36.66
N LYS A 131 10.23 15.92 36.19
CA LYS A 131 9.05 16.00 37.05
C LYS A 131 8.56 14.63 37.49
N LEU A 132 8.72 13.61 36.65
CA LEU A 132 8.43 12.22 37.02
C LEU A 132 9.44 11.73 38.07
N LEU A 133 10.72 12.03 37.90
CA LEU A 133 11.79 11.67 38.84
C LEU A 133 11.62 12.33 40.22
N ASP A 134 11.27 13.62 40.24
CA ASP A 134 11.15 14.40 41.48
C ASP A 134 9.87 14.09 42.29
N SER A 135 8.90 13.37 41.70
CA SER A 135 7.62 13.10 42.34
C SER A 135 7.65 11.86 43.23
N PRO A 136 7.30 11.96 44.52
CA PRO A 136 7.20 10.79 45.40
C PRO A 136 5.98 9.91 45.10
N GLU A 137 5.05 10.37 44.25
CA GLU A 137 3.84 9.63 43.87
C GLU A 137 4.03 8.78 42.60
N VAL A 138 5.21 8.85 41.99
CA VAL A 138 5.53 8.18 40.73
C VAL A 138 6.61 7.13 40.98
N ASP A 139 6.39 5.92 40.49
CA ASP A 139 7.43 4.90 40.38
C ASP A 139 7.90 4.82 38.91
N LEU A 140 8.99 5.52 38.60
CA LEU A 140 9.57 5.54 37.27
C LEU A 140 10.13 4.17 36.85
N THR A 141 10.56 3.35 37.81
CA THR A 141 11.05 1.99 37.54
C THR A 141 9.91 1.09 37.08
N GLU A 142 8.74 1.19 37.71
CA GLU A 142 7.53 0.48 37.28
C GLU A 142 7.07 0.95 35.89
N ALA A 143 6.99 2.28 35.69
CA ALA A 143 6.55 2.84 34.41
C ALA A 143 7.48 2.45 33.24
N LEU A 144 8.80 2.42 33.46
CA LEU A 144 9.77 1.99 32.45
C LEU A 144 9.64 0.48 32.15
N ALA A 145 9.38 -0.35 33.17
CA ALA A 145 9.16 -1.78 32.97
C ALA A 145 7.91 -2.03 32.10
N GLU A 146 6.80 -1.37 32.41
CA GLU A 146 5.58 -1.43 31.60
C GLU A 146 5.81 -0.94 30.16
N MET A 147 6.59 0.13 29.99
CA MET A 147 6.94 0.66 28.67
C MET A 147 7.69 -0.37 27.83
N HIS A 148 8.68 -1.05 28.42
CA HIS A 148 9.41 -2.13 27.74
C HIS A 148 8.50 -3.31 27.38
N GLU A 149 7.57 -3.72 28.25
CA GLU A 149 6.64 -4.80 27.94
C GLU A 149 5.71 -4.44 26.77
N LEU A 150 5.18 -3.22 26.75
CA LEU A 150 4.34 -2.72 25.65
C LEU A 150 5.12 -2.60 24.35
N PHE A 151 6.35 -2.10 24.41
CA PHE A 151 7.25 -2.00 23.27
C PHE A 151 7.56 -3.38 22.66
N GLU A 152 7.96 -4.34 23.49
CA GLU A 152 8.23 -5.72 23.05
C GLU A 152 6.97 -6.41 22.52
N ALA A 153 5.81 -6.16 23.12
CA ALA A 153 4.54 -6.66 22.61
C ALA A 153 4.20 -6.06 21.23
N ALA A 154 4.45 -4.76 21.02
CA ALA A 154 4.26 -4.09 19.74
C ALA A 154 5.25 -4.60 18.67
N LYS A 155 6.52 -4.80 19.04
CA LYS A 155 7.56 -5.36 18.17
C LYS A 155 7.28 -6.82 17.80
N LYS A 156 6.75 -7.60 18.75
CA LYS A 156 6.27 -8.96 18.49
C LYS A 156 5.03 -8.95 17.60
N ALA A 157 4.09 -8.02 17.80
CA ALA A 157 2.93 -7.88 16.93
C ALA A 157 3.30 -7.45 15.50
N SER A 158 4.35 -6.63 15.32
CA SER A 158 4.85 -6.24 14.01
C SER A 158 5.67 -7.34 13.34
N SER A 159 6.51 -8.09 14.07
CA SER A 159 7.28 -9.23 13.53
C SER A 159 6.40 -10.44 13.20
N THR A 160 5.43 -10.78 14.06
CA THR A 160 4.47 -11.86 13.80
C THR A 160 3.55 -11.52 12.62
N LYS A 161 3.32 -10.22 12.37
CA LYS A 161 2.66 -9.75 11.15
C LYS A 161 3.59 -9.82 9.94
N ALA A 162 4.87 -9.49 10.04
CA ALA A 162 5.77 -9.48 8.87
C ALA A 162 6.10 -10.90 8.35
N ASP A 163 6.18 -11.90 9.24
CA ASP A 163 6.58 -13.26 8.87
C ASP A 163 5.44 -14.18 8.39
N ASP A 164 4.16 -13.81 8.60
CA ASP A 164 2.98 -14.61 8.22
C ASP A 164 1.86 -13.80 7.52
N ILE A 165 2.00 -12.47 7.38
CA ILE A 165 1.10 -11.69 6.51
C ILE A 165 1.58 -11.78 5.08
N ASP A 166 0.71 -12.33 4.26
CA ASP A 166 0.75 -12.14 2.82
C ASP A 166 0.53 -10.66 2.47
N VAL A 167 1.60 -9.86 2.50
CA VAL A 167 1.58 -8.42 2.24
C VAL A 167 0.94 -8.12 0.89
N ALA A 168 1.17 -8.97 -0.11
CA ALA A 168 0.53 -8.86 -1.42
C ALA A 168 -1.00 -9.00 -1.31
N ALA A 169 -1.53 -9.92 -0.50
CA ALA A 169 -2.97 -10.03 -0.28
C ALA A 169 -3.57 -8.82 0.43
N VAL A 170 -2.83 -8.22 1.38
CA VAL A 170 -3.27 -7.00 2.07
C VAL A 170 -3.31 -5.82 1.10
N LEU A 171 -2.23 -5.61 0.33
CA LEU A 171 -2.17 -4.55 -0.68
C LEU A 171 -3.26 -4.71 -1.74
N VAL A 172 -3.51 -5.94 -2.21
CA VAL A 172 -4.61 -6.22 -3.14
C VAL A 172 -5.96 -5.89 -2.50
N SER A 173 -6.17 -6.21 -1.23
CA SER A 173 -7.43 -5.90 -0.54
C SER A 173 -7.65 -4.37 -0.45
N LEU A 174 -6.62 -3.63 -0.04
CA LEU A 174 -6.67 -2.16 0.02
C LEU A 174 -6.90 -1.53 -1.36
N LEU A 175 -6.24 -2.05 -2.40
CA LEU A 175 -6.45 -1.62 -3.78
C LEU A 175 -7.91 -1.82 -4.21
N LEU A 176 -8.49 -2.98 -3.92
CA LEU A 176 -9.87 -3.29 -4.31
C LEU A 176 -10.90 -2.43 -3.57
N ASP A 177 -10.60 -1.99 -2.36
CA ASP A 177 -11.44 -1.03 -1.64
C ASP A 177 -11.29 0.39 -2.22
N ALA A 178 -10.06 0.81 -2.54
CA ALA A 178 -9.83 2.09 -3.21
C ALA A 178 -10.53 2.17 -4.58
N THR A 179 -10.46 1.12 -5.42
CA THR A 179 -11.14 1.11 -6.72
C THR A 179 -12.66 1.09 -6.57
N ARG A 180 -13.19 0.55 -5.47
CA ARG A 180 -14.62 0.62 -5.15
C ARG A 180 -15.06 2.03 -4.78
N GLU A 181 -14.28 2.75 -3.98
CA GLU A 181 -14.58 4.16 -3.66
C GLU A 181 -14.46 5.04 -4.91
N LEU A 182 -13.45 4.80 -5.74
CA LEU A 182 -13.28 5.48 -7.04
C LEU A 182 -14.50 5.29 -7.95
N ALA A 183 -15.03 4.07 -8.00
CA ALA A 183 -16.25 3.76 -8.74
C ALA A 183 -17.49 4.46 -8.17
N LYS A 184 -17.61 4.57 -6.84
CA LYS A 184 -18.69 5.34 -6.18
C LYS A 184 -18.59 6.83 -6.50
N ALA A 185 -17.37 7.35 -6.63
CA ALA A 185 -17.09 8.73 -7.04
C ALA A 185 -17.33 9.00 -8.55
N GLY A 186 -17.86 8.02 -9.30
CA GLY A 186 -18.17 8.16 -10.73
C GLY A 186 -17.01 7.82 -11.67
N GLN A 187 -15.82 7.52 -11.14
CA GLN A 187 -14.61 7.21 -11.93
C GLN A 187 -14.48 5.69 -12.19
N ARG A 188 -15.57 5.07 -12.67
CA ARG A 188 -15.65 3.61 -12.88
C ARG A 188 -14.64 3.07 -13.90
N ASP A 189 -14.44 3.80 -15.00
CA ASP A 189 -13.51 3.39 -16.06
C ASP A 189 -12.07 3.36 -15.55
N GLN A 190 -11.68 4.36 -14.75
CA GLN A 190 -10.37 4.40 -14.12
C GLN A 190 -10.20 3.28 -13.08
N ALA A 191 -11.23 3.02 -12.27
CA ALA A 191 -11.26 1.92 -11.32
C ALA A 191 -11.08 0.55 -12.01
N ALA A 192 -11.73 0.36 -13.16
CA ALA A 192 -11.61 -0.85 -13.96
C ALA A 192 -10.18 -1.02 -14.53
N ARG A 193 -9.61 0.05 -15.08
CA ARG A 193 -8.23 0.05 -15.60
C ARG A 193 -7.20 -0.30 -14.51
N ILE A 194 -7.29 0.33 -13.35
CA ILE A 194 -6.40 0.04 -12.21
C ILE A 194 -6.53 -1.42 -11.76
N THR A 195 -7.76 -1.92 -11.65
CA THR A 195 -8.01 -3.32 -11.25
C THR A 195 -7.45 -4.30 -12.27
N ALA A 196 -7.56 -4.01 -13.57
CA ALA A 196 -7.01 -4.82 -14.65
C ALA A 196 -5.47 -4.79 -14.69
N SER A 197 -4.84 -3.65 -14.45
CA SER A 197 -3.38 -3.55 -14.33
C SER A 197 -2.86 -4.39 -13.16
N ALA A 198 -3.54 -4.36 -12.01
CA ALA A 198 -3.18 -5.21 -10.88
C ALA A 198 -3.34 -6.70 -11.18
N TRP A 199 -4.37 -7.09 -11.93
CA TRP A 199 -4.50 -8.46 -12.44
C TRP A 199 -3.30 -8.87 -13.29
N ALA A 200 -2.88 -8.04 -14.25
CA ALA A 200 -1.75 -8.37 -15.15
C ALA A 200 -0.43 -8.57 -14.39
N SER A 201 -0.22 -7.82 -13.29
CA SER A 201 0.95 -8.00 -12.43
C SER A 201 0.90 -9.28 -11.56
N LEU A 202 -0.30 -9.80 -11.29
CA LEU A 202 -0.51 -10.94 -10.38
C LEU A 202 -0.68 -12.28 -11.09
N GLU A 203 -1.19 -12.29 -12.33
CA GLU A 203 -1.64 -13.52 -13.01
C GLU A 203 -0.58 -14.63 -13.01
N ALA A 204 0.68 -14.29 -13.28
CA ALA A 204 1.77 -15.26 -13.40
C ALA A 204 2.27 -15.79 -12.04
N GLN A 205 2.30 -14.95 -11.00
CA GLN A 205 2.99 -15.25 -9.74
C GLN A 205 2.03 -15.59 -8.58
N ARG A 206 0.82 -15.03 -8.60
CA ARG A 206 -0.17 -15.07 -7.49
C ARG A 206 -1.59 -15.28 -8.04
N PRO A 207 -1.90 -16.43 -8.67
CA PRO A 207 -3.16 -16.68 -9.37
C PRO A 207 -4.40 -16.56 -8.47
N GLU A 208 -4.27 -16.86 -7.17
CA GLU A 208 -5.33 -16.70 -6.18
C GLU A 208 -5.74 -15.24 -5.99
N LEU A 209 -4.79 -14.31 -6.03
CA LEU A 209 -5.06 -12.87 -5.94
C LEU A 209 -5.56 -12.31 -7.27
N ALA A 210 -5.04 -12.81 -8.40
CA ALA A 210 -5.54 -12.47 -9.73
C ALA A 210 -7.03 -12.87 -9.92
N ASN A 211 -7.47 -13.97 -9.31
CA ASN A 211 -8.89 -14.34 -9.31
C ASN A 211 -9.75 -13.36 -8.51
N LYS A 212 -9.24 -12.83 -7.40
CA LYS A 212 -9.94 -11.80 -6.60
C LYS A 212 -10.09 -10.50 -7.39
N THR A 213 -9.03 -10.05 -8.08
CA THR A 213 -9.08 -8.83 -8.92
C THR A 213 -10.02 -9.02 -10.11
N THR A 214 -10.01 -10.18 -10.78
CA THR A 214 -10.96 -10.52 -11.85
C THR A 214 -12.41 -10.41 -11.36
N THR A 215 -12.72 -10.98 -10.20
CA THR A 215 -14.07 -10.92 -9.62
C THR A 215 -14.49 -9.48 -9.31
N ALA A 216 -13.57 -8.64 -8.83
CA ALA A 216 -13.83 -7.23 -8.56
C ALA A 216 -14.06 -6.44 -9.85
N LEU A 217 -13.26 -6.69 -10.90
CA LEU A 217 -13.40 -6.06 -12.21
C LEU A 217 -14.79 -6.34 -12.81
N HIS A 218 -15.27 -7.59 -12.75
CA HIS A 218 -16.64 -7.92 -13.16
C HIS A 218 -17.70 -7.13 -12.39
N ARG A 219 -17.53 -6.94 -11.08
CA ARG A 219 -18.48 -6.14 -10.27
C ARG A 219 -18.47 -4.66 -10.64
N LEU A 220 -17.30 -4.10 -10.92
CA LEU A 220 -17.15 -2.70 -11.34
C LEU A 220 -17.89 -2.44 -12.65
N VAL A 221 -17.72 -3.33 -13.63
CA VAL A 221 -18.26 -3.18 -14.99
C VAL A 221 -19.74 -3.55 -15.08
N ASN A 222 -20.19 -4.58 -14.36
CA ASN A 222 -21.56 -5.09 -14.50
C ASN A 222 -22.62 -4.33 -13.64
N SER A 223 -22.23 -3.27 -12.93
CA SER A 223 -23.13 -2.46 -12.10
C SER A 223 -23.89 -1.37 -12.89
N ARG A 224 -24.90 -1.82 -13.67
CA ARG A 224 -25.94 -1.10 -14.45
C ARG A 224 -25.51 -0.40 -15.77
N ASN A 225 -26.13 -0.91 -16.85
CA ASN A 225 -26.31 -0.42 -18.23
C ASN A 225 -25.05 -0.20 -19.09
N SER A 226 -24.70 -1.22 -19.89
CA SER A 226 -23.98 -1.02 -21.15
C SER A 226 -24.95 -0.41 -22.18
N GLU A 227 -24.69 0.81 -22.67
CA GLU A 227 -25.37 1.33 -23.86
C GLU A 227 -24.93 0.53 -25.10
N PRO A 228 -25.84 0.23 -26.04
CA PRO A 228 -25.51 -0.53 -27.24
C PRO A 228 -24.56 0.28 -28.14
N VAL A 229 -23.37 -0.27 -28.37
CA VAL A 229 -22.39 0.29 -29.32
C VAL A 229 -22.84 -0.03 -30.74
N THR A 230 -22.74 0.97 -31.62
CA THR A 230 -23.13 0.92 -33.03
C THR A 230 -22.23 -0.03 -33.81
N LEU A 231 -22.84 -1.03 -34.45
CA LEU A 231 -22.20 -2.06 -35.27
C LEU A 231 -21.47 -1.44 -36.47
N SER A 232 -20.17 -1.72 -36.62
CA SER A 232 -19.42 -1.45 -37.84
C SER A 232 -19.31 -2.73 -38.67
N THR A 233 -20.07 -2.80 -39.76
CA THR A 233 -20.00 -3.91 -40.72
C THR A 233 -18.81 -3.73 -41.66
N SER A 234 -17.63 -4.23 -41.27
CA SER A 234 -16.56 -4.50 -42.24
C SER A 234 -16.60 -5.97 -42.65
N ARG A 235 -17.20 -6.22 -43.82
CA ARG A 235 -17.18 -7.52 -44.50
C ARG A 235 -15.80 -7.73 -45.11
N ASN A 236 -14.95 -8.48 -44.42
CA ASN A 236 -13.98 -9.37 -45.07
C ASN A 236 -13.40 -10.31 -44.01
N ALA A 237 -13.97 -11.49 -43.89
CA ALA A 237 -13.48 -12.50 -42.97
C ALA A 237 -13.20 -13.80 -43.75
N ARG A 238 -11.94 -14.22 -43.76
CA ARG A 238 -11.63 -15.64 -43.55
C ARG A 238 -12.51 -16.09 -42.38
N ILE A 239 -13.16 -17.25 -42.46
CA ILE A 239 -14.03 -17.72 -41.37
C ILE A 239 -13.17 -17.85 -40.11
N ASP A 240 -13.21 -16.85 -39.25
CA ASP A 240 -12.50 -16.84 -37.98
C ASP A 240 -13.09 -17.97 -37.13
N ARG A 241 -12.22 -18.76 -36.51
CA ARG A 241 -12.65 -19.89 -35.68
C ARG A 241 -13.52 -19.37 -34.54
N GLU A 242 -14.66 -20.03 -34.29
CA GLU A 242 -15.50 -19.71 -33.12
C GLU A 242 -14.89 -20.33 -31.85
N LEU A 243 -14.82 -19.52 -30.80
CA LEU A 243 -14.48 -19.93 -29.44
C LEU A 243 -15.70 -19.65 -28.54
N ASP A 244 -16.55 -20.66 -28.40
CA ASP A 244 -17.70 -20.60 -27.50
C ASP A 244 -17.32 -21.04 -26.09
N VAL A 245 -17.33 -20.10 -25.15
CA VAL A 245 -16.91 -20.32 -23.77
C VAL A 245 -18.08 -20.50 -22.79
N ARG A 246 -19.33 -20.48 -23.29
CA ARG A 246 -20.53 -20.54 -22.44
C ARG A 246 -20.65 -21.86 -21.67
N SER A 247 -20.14 -22.94 -22.26
CA SER A 247 -20.09 -24.27 -21.63
C SER A 247 -18.89 -24.47 -20.69
N LEU A 248 -17.91 -23.57 -20.71
CA LEU A 248 -16.73 -23.67 -19.86
C LEU A 248 -17.00 -23.09 -18.47
N ALA A 249 -16.36 -23.68 -17.45
CA ALA A 249 -16.40 -23.14 -16.10
C ALA A 249 -15.81 -21.71 -16.08
N PRO A 250 -16.36 -20.76 -15.31
CA PRO A 250 -15.92 -19.36 -15.32
C PRO A 250 -14.40 -19.16 -15.14
N ALA A 251 -13.78 -19.97 -14.27
CA ALA A 251 -12.34 -19.93 -14.02
C ALA A 251 -11.49 -20.37 -15.23
N GLN A 252 -12.05 -21.19 -16.13
CA GLN A 252 -11.34 -21.70 -17.31
C GLN A 252 -11.47 -20.76 -18.52
N ARG A 253 -12.53 -19.95 -18.58
CA ARG A 253 -12.84 -19.09 -19.74
C ARG A 253 -11.69 -18.16 -20.10
N HIS A 254 -11.16 -17.43 -19.12
CA HIS A 254 -10.09 -16.47 -19.32
C HIS A 254 -8.83 -17.16 -19.85
N SER A 255 -8.43 -18.27 -19.22
CA SER A 255 -7.23 -19.04 -19.61
C SER A 255 -7.32 -19.52 -21.07
N GLU A 256 -8.47 -20.08 -21.48
CA GLU A 256 -8.68 -20.55 -22.85
C GLU A 256 -8.66 -19.40 -23.88
N ILE A 257 -9.24 -18.25 -23.54
CA ILE A 257 -9.28 -17.09 -24.44
C ILE A 257 -7.88 -16.49 -24.64
N PHE A 258 -7.12 -16.30 -23.57
CA PHE A 258 -5.74 -15.82 -23.67
C PHE A 258 -4.82 -16.85 -24.36
N ALA A 259 -5.04 -18.15 -24.14
CA ALA A 259 -4.31 -19.19 -24.85
C ALA A 259 -4.62 -19.21 -26.35
N ALA A 260 -5.88 -18.98 -26.75
CA ALA A 260 -6.26 -18.83 -28.14
C ALA A 260 -5.60 -17.61 -28.77
N TYR A 261 -5.58 -16.48 -28.06
CA TYR A 261 -4.95 -15.24 -28.52
C TYR A 261 -3.43 -15.34 -28.70
N ARG A 262 -2.73 -15.99 -27.77
CA ARG A 262 -1.27 -16.22 -27.88
C ARG A 262 -0.89 -17.06 -29.10
N LYS A 263 -1.80 -17.88 -29.62
CA LYS A 263 -1.60 -18.71 -30.82
C LYS A 263 -1.98 -18.01 -32.13
N LEU A 264 -2.50 -16.77 -32.08
CA LEU A 264 -2.87 -16.05 -33.29
C LEU A 264 -1.64 -15.50 -34.02
N GLU A 265 -1.55 -15.79 -35.30
CA GLU A 265 -0.67 -15.09 -36.25
C GLU A 265 -1.15 -13.65 -36.49
N PRO A 266 -0.25 -12.70 -36.80
CA PRO A 266 -0.64 -11.33 -37.15
C PRO A 266 -1.60 -11.28 -38.34
N GLY A 267 -2.63 -10.44 -38.23
CA GLY A 267 -3.71 -10.30 -39.20
C GLY A 267 -4.88 -11.29 -39.02
N ASN A 268 -4.75 -12.31 -38.17
CA ASN A 268 -5.82 -13.27 -37.89
C ASN A 268 -6.62 -12.90 -36.62
N GLY A 269 -7.78 -13.52 -36.46
CA GLY A 269 -8.62 -13.40 -35.26
C GLY A 269 -9.43 -14.65 -34.96
N PHE A 270 -10.18 -14.62 -33.88
CA PHE A 270 -11.20 -15.61 -33.54
C PHE A 270 -12.48 -14.91 -33.06
N LEU A 271 -13.62 -15.59 -33.17
CA LEU A 271 -14.90 -15.10 -32.68
C LEU A 271 -15.17 -15.65 -31.28
N LEU A 272 -15.10 -14.79 -30.26
CA LEU A 272 -15.51 -15.11 -28.89
C LEU A 272 -17.04 -15.09 -28.79
N ILE A 273 -17.63 -16.18 -28.28
CA ILE A 273 -19.05 -16.26 -27.93
C ILE A 273 -19.17 -16.43 -26.41
N ASN A 274 -19.79 -15.44 -25.74
CA ASN A 274 -19.93 -15.40 -24.29
C ASN A 274 -21.40 -15.21 -23.86
N ASP A 275 -21.71 -15.60 -22.62
CA ASP A 275 -23.06 -15.48 -22.03
C ASP A 275 -23.31 -14.11 -21.35
N HIS A 276 -22.28 -13.27 -21.25
CA HIS A 276 -22.36 -11.90 -20.73
C HIS A 276 -21.39 -10.97 -21.48
N ASP A 277 -21.50 -9.67 -21.23
CA ASP A 277 -20.63 -8.65 -21.79
C ASP A 277 -19.15 -8.93 -21.43
N PRO A 278 -18.26 -9.20 -22.42
CA PRO A 278 -16.85 -9.47 -22.17
C PRO A 278 -16.02 -8.21 -21.91
N LYS A 279 -16.62 -7.03 -21.69
CA LYS A 279 -15.91 -5.79 -21.34
C LYS A 279 -14.87 -5.92 -20.20
N PRO A 280 -15.07 -6.69 -19.11
CA PRO A 280 -14.01 -6.96 -18.13
C PRO A 280 -12.75 -7.56 -18.75
N LEU A 281 -12.93 -8.53 -19.66
CA LEU A 281 -11.84 -9.18 -20.38
C LEU A 281 -11.14 -8.19 -21.31
N GLN A 282 -11.87 -7.26 -21.93
CA GLN A 282 -11.27 -6.20 -22.74
C GLN A 282 -10.28 -5.35 -21.94
N TYR A 283 -10.60 -4.94 -20.70
CA TYR A 283 -9.65 -4.19 -19.86
C TYR A 283 -8.39 -5.01 -19.52
N GLN A 284 -8.52 -6.33 -19.35
CA GLN A 284 -7.37 -7.21 -19.12
C GLN A 284 -6.48 -7.30 -20.37
N PHE A 285 -7.08 -7.41 -21.56
CA PHE A 285 -6.35 -7.31 -22.83
C PHE A 285 -5.66 -5.95 -23.00
N GLU A 286 -6.32 -4.85 -22.63
CA GLU A 286 -5.69 -3.52 -22.65
C GLU A 286 -4.50 -3.42 -21.69
N ALA A 287 -4.53 -4.12 -20.55
CA ALA A 287 -3.44 -4.12 -19.58
C ALA A 287 -2.25 -4.98 -20.03
N GLU A 288 -2.49 -6.15 -20.64
CA GLU A 288 -1.44 -7.11 -21.00
C GLU A 288 -0.90 -6.91 -22.44
N TYR A 289 -1.75 -6.48 -23.37
CA TYR A 289 -1.46 -6.38 -24.80
C TYR A 289 -1.70 -4.97 -25.35
N THR A 290 -1.34 -3.93 -24.60
CA THR A 290 -1.53 -2.51 -25.01
C THR A 290 -1.12 -2.27 -26.47
N GLY A 291 -2.07 -1.86 -27.30
CA GLY A 291 -1.85 -1.55 -28.72
C GLY A 291 -1.57 -2.76 -29.63
N GLN A 292 -1.64 -3.99 -29.10
CA GLN A 292 -1.29 -5.21 -29.82
C GLN A 292 -2.49 -6.09 -30.18
N PHE A 293 -3.73 -5.66 -29.93
CA PHE A 293 -4.95 -6.43 -30.22
C PHE A 293 -6.04 -5.55 -30.83
N THR A 294 -7.03 -6.18 -31.49
CA THR A 294 -8.27 -5.55 -31.94
C THR A 294 -9.47 -6.18 -31.21
N TRP A 295 -10.53 -5.41 -31.01
CA TRP A 295 -11.73 -5.82 -30.28
C TRP A 295 -12.99 -5.29 -30.94
N ASP A 296 -13.67 -6.14 -31.71
CA ASP A 296 -14.82 -5.74 -32.53
C ASP A 296 -16.10 -6.44 -32.04
N TYR A 297 -17.06 -5.68 -31.51
CA TYR A 297 -18.37 -6.22 -31.15
C TYR A 297 -19.17 -6.57 -32.42
N LEU A 298 -19.58 -7.83 -32.54
CA LEU A 298 -20.46 -8.32 -33.60
C LEU A 298 -21.90 -8.51 -33.10
N GLU A 299 -22.08 -8.82 -31.82
CA GLU A 299 -23.39 -8.89 -31.15
C GLU A 299 -23.26 -8.50 -29.69
N SER A 300 -24.18 -7.64 -29.22
CA SER A 300 -24.18 -7.07 -27.88
C SER A 300 -25.44 -7.46 -27.08
N GLY A 301 -25.57 -8.75 -26.74
CA GLY A 301 -26.56 -9.24 -25.77
C GLY A 301 -28.03 -9.02 -26.17
N PRO A 302 -28.98 -9.30 -25.25
CA PRO A 302 -28.77 -9.78 -23.86
C PRO A 302 -28.58 -11.30 -23.75
N LYS A 303 -28.83 -12.08 -24.83
CA LYS A 303 -28.78 -13.55 -24.78
C LYS A 303 -27.41 -14.14 -25.16
N THR A 304 -26.71 -13.49 -26.09
CA THR A 304 -25.39 -13.91 -26.56
C THR A 304 -24.56 -12.67 -26.84
N TRP A 305 -23.29 -12.71 -26.50
CA TRP A 305 -22.32 -11.68 -26.84
C TRP A 305 -21.30 -12.27 -27.80
N ARG A 306 -21.09 -11.62 -28.95
CA ARG A 306 -20.15 -12.04 -29.96
C ARG A 306 -19.14 -10.94 -30.20
N VAL A 307 -17.86 -11.23 -29.97
CA VAL A 307 -16.76 -10.28 -30.14
C VAL A 307 -15.66 -10.94 -30.95
N ARG A 308 -15.21 -10.27 -32.00
CA ARG A 308 -14.02 -10.67 -32.73
C ARG A 308 -12.79 -10.10 -32.03
N ILE A 309 -11.89 -10.99 -31.63
CA ILE A 309 -10.59 -10.64 -31.04
C ILE A 309 -9.52 -10.95 -32.07
N GLY A 310 -8.71 -9.95 -32.44
CA GLY A 310 -7.70 -10.08 -33.50
C GLY A 310 -6.32 -9.60 -33.09
N ARG A 311 -5.30 -10.11 -33.79
CA ARG A 311 -3.92 -9.58 -33.72
C ARG A 311 -3.69 -8.69 -34.95
N PRO A 312 -3.36 -7.40 -34.81
CA PRO A 312 -3.12 -6.52 -35.94
C PRO A 312 -1.86 -6.96 -36.70
N VAL A 313 -1.80 -6.64 -37.99
CA VAL A 313 -0.57 -6.79 -38.78
C VAL A 313 0.42 -5.71 -38.30
N PRO A 314 1.71 -6.03 -38.08
CA PRO A 314 2.69 -5.02 -37.71
C PRO A 314 2.72 -3.92 -38.78
N ALA A 315 2.70 -2.65 -38.36
CA ALA A 315 2.96 -1.56 -39.29
C ALA A 315 4.36 -1.75 -39.89
N SER A 316 4.44 -1.78 -41.23
CA SER A 316 5.70 -1.86 -41.97
C SER A 316 6.50 -0.57 -41.84
#